data_AF-A0A101GK15-F1
#
_entry.id   AF-A0A101GK15-F1
#
_cell.length_a   1.000
_cell.length_b   1.000
_cell.length_c   1.000
_cell.angle_alpha   90.00
_cell.angle_beta   90.00
_cell.angle_gamma   90.00
#
_symmetry.space_group_name_H-M   'P 1'
#
loop_
_entity.id
_entity.type
_entity.pdbx_description
1 polymer ?
#
loop_
_entity_poly.entity_id
_entity_poly.type
_entity_poly.pdbx_seq_one_letter_code
_entity_poly.pdbx_strand_id
1 'polypeptide(L)' 'MGKGDKKSRRGKIVIGSYGVRRPKKKRKPSIDKINEVEVAPTTKQPKKGKNEVE' A
#
# COMPACT_ATOMS: atom_id res chain seq x y z
N MET A 1 -20.56 -5.88 -9.82
CA MET A 1 -19.93 -5.03 -8.78
C MET A 1 -19.86 -3.58 -9.24
N GLY A 2 -20.52 -2.68 -8.50
CA GLY A 2 -20.71 -1.26 -8.86
C GLY A 2 -19.76 -0.30 -8.16
N LYS A 3 -20.02 1.00 -8.33
CA LYS A 3 -19.24 2.09 -7.71
C LYS A 3 -19.34 2.13 -6.17
N GLY A 4 -20.45 1.64 -5.59
CA GLY A 4 -20.64 1.61 -4.14
C GLY A 4 -19.92 0.45 -3.42
N ASP A 5 -19.46 -0.56 -4.16
CA ASP A 5 -18.79 -1.71 -3.55
C ASP A 5 -17.32 -1.40 -3.27
N LYS A 6 -17.04 -1.07 -2.01
CA LYS A 6 -15.70 -0.73 -1.48
C LYS A 6 -14.67 -1.85 -1.63
N LYS A 7 -15.10 -3.10 -1.78
CA LYS A 7 -14.20 -4.25 -1.97
C LYS A 7 -13.81 -4.41 -3.44
N SER A 8 -14.67 -4.01 -4.37
CA SER A 8 -14.42 -4.12 -5.82
C SER A 8 -13.36 -3.15 -6.33
N ARG A 9 -12.78 -3.44 -7.51
CA ARG A 9 -11.87 -2.49 -8.17
C ARG A 9 -12.56 -1.16 -8.48
N ARG A 10 -13.82 -1.19 -8.95
CA ARG A 10 -14.59 0.02 -9.30
C ARG A 10 -14.87 0.90 -8.10
N GLY A 11 -15.32 0.36 -6.97
CA GLY A 11 -15.56 1.17 -5.77
C GLY A 11 -14.27 1.68 -5.12
N LYS A 12 -13.17 0.93 -5.19
CA LYS A 12 -11.84 1.44 -4.78
C LYS A 12 -11.32 2.57 -5.67
N ILE A 13 -11.69 2.60 -6.95
CA ILE A 13 -11.38 3.75 -7.82
C ILE A 13 -12.14 4.98 -7.33
N VAL A 14 -13.42 4.85 -7.03
CA VAL A 14 -14.28 5.97 -6.60
C VAL A 14 -13.85 6.54 -5.26
N ILE A 15 -13.53 5.68 -4.29
CA ILE A 15 -13.10 6.12 -2.95
C ILE A 15 -11.62 6.52 -2.93
N GLY A 16 -10.84 6.14 -3.94
CA GLY A 16 -9.41 6.43 -4.01
C GLY A 16 -8.53 5.49 -3.19
N SER A 17 -9.09 4.48 -2.53
CA SER A 17 -8.33 3.50 -1.74
C SER A 17 -7.61 2.46 -2.61
N TYR A 18 -6.61 1.79 -2.04
CA TYR A 18 -5.83 0.75 -2.70
C TYR A 18 -6.03 -0.61 -2.02
N GLY A 19 -5.54 -1.67 -2.65
CA GLY A 19 -5.47 -3.00 -2.07
C GLY A 19 -5.36 -4.05 -3.16
N VAL A 20 -5.56 -5.32 -2.81
CA VAL A 20 -5.34 -6.46 -3.72
C VAL A 20 -6.03 -6.28 -5.08
N ARG A 21 -7.30 -5.85 -5.09
CA ARG A 21 -8.07 -5.63 -6.33
C ARG A 21 -7.78 -4.30 -7.06
N ARG A 22 -7.10 -3.34 -6.43
CA ARG A 22 -6.66 -2.06 -7.04
C ARG A 22 -5.22 -1.75 -6.58
N PRO A 23 -4.22 -2.46 -7.12
CA PRO A 23 -2.83 -2.25 -6.75
C PRO A 23 -2.28 -0.94 -7.34
N LYS A 24 -1.29 -0.34 -6.66
CA LYS A 24 -0.53 0.79 -7.24
C LYS A 24 0.41 0.26 -8.32
N LYS A 25 0.59 1.01 -9.40
CA LYS A 25 1.66 0.76 -10.36
C LYS A 25 3.00 0.98 -9.64
N LYS A 26 3.89 -0.01 -9.68
CA LYS A 26 5.25 0.16 -9.18
C LYS A 26 5.92 1.24 -10.03
N ARG A 27 6.37 2.33 -9.40
CA ARG A 27 7.20 3.31 -10.08
C ARG A 27 8.56 2.66 -10.32
N LYS A 28 9.02 2.64 -11.58
CA LYS A 28 10.44 2.37 -11.84
C LYS A 28 11.21 3.54 -11.20
N PRO A 29 12.32 3.30 -10.48
CA PRO A 29 13.16 4.39 -10.05
C PRO A 29 13.58 5.16 -11.30
N SER A 30 13.21 6.44 -11.36
CA SER A 30 13.79 7.37 -12.33
C SER A 30 15.29 7.43 -12.04
N ILE A 31 16.12 7.25 -13.07
CA ILE A 31 17.58 7.15 -12.97
C ILE A 31 18.21 8.48 -12.49
N ASP A 32 17.43 9.54 -12.40
CA ASP A 32 17.88 10.92 -12.11
C ASP A 32 18.17 11.22 -10.63
N LYS A 33 18.29 10.21 -9.76
CA LYS A 33 18.64 10.40 -8.34
C LYS A 33 19.69 9.38 -7.88
N ILE A 34 20.71 9.18 -8.69
CA ILE A 34 21.97 8.59 -8.25
C ILE A 34 22.87 9.76 -7.92
N ASN A 35 22.81 10.23 -6.67
CA ASN A 35 23.92 10.81 -5.91
C ASN A 35 23.34 11.32 -4.58
N GLU A 36 23.96 10.86 -3.48
CA GLU A 36 23.68 11.20 -2.07
C GLU A 36 22.37 10.59 -1.54
N VAL A 37 22.34 9.64 -0.60
CA VAL A 37 23.22 9.36 0.53
C VAL A 37 23.08 7.88 0.91
N GLU A 38 24.20 7.18 1.04
CA GLU A 38 24.32 5.92 1.76
C GLU A 38 24.18 6.18 3.26
N VAL A 39 23.10 5.73 3.90
CA VAL A 39 23.12 5.23 5.29
C VAL A 39 22.02 4.16 5.44
N ALA A 40 22.40 2.89 5.37
CA ALA A 40 21.62 1.77 5.91
C ALA A 40 21.80 1.72 7.45
N PRO A 41 21.15 0.85 8.25
CA PRO A 41 19.87 0.12 8.14
C PRO A 41 19.02 0.20 9.46
N THR A 42 17.68 0.15 9.43
CA THR A 42 16.90 -0.32 10.62
C THR A 42 15.58 -1.01 10.27
N THR A 43 15.54 -2.32 10.51
CA THR A 43 14.37 -3.10 10.89
C THR A 43 13.82 -2.66 12.26
N LYS A 44 12.54 -2.26 12.36
CA LYS A 44 11.68 -2.29 13.58
C LYS A 44 10.20 -2.32 13.10
N GLN A 45 9.58 -3.48 12.91
CA GLN A 45 8.74 -4.26 13.87
C GLN A 45 7.48 -3.50 14.42
N PRO A 46 6.59 -4.13 15.22
CA PRO A 46 5.24 -4.56 14.82
C PRO A 46 4.12 -3.82 15.60
N LYS A 47 2.85 -3.93 15.19
CA LYS A 47 1.72 -3.78 16.13
C LYS A 47 0.72 -4.92 15.98
N LYS A 48 0.86 -5.83 16.95
CA LYS A 48 -0.09 -6.82 17.45
C LYS A 48 -1.48 -6.19 17.63
N GLY A 49 -2.50 -6.91 17.18
CA GLY A 49 -3.88 -6.76 17.60
C GLY A 49 -4.50 -8.15 17.64
N LYS A 50 -4.10 -8.96 18.63
CA LYS A 50 -4.96 -10.03 19.12
C LYS A 50 -6.06 -9.35 19.94
N ASN A 51 -7.30 -9.77 19.75
CA ASN A 51 -8.10 -10.31 20.85
C ASN A 51 -9.26 -11.14 20.27
N GLU A 52 -9.24 -12.42 20.64
CA GLU A 52 -10.35 -13.35 20.73
C GLU A 52 -11.31 -12.83 21.81
N VAL A 53 -12.64 -12.89 21.58
CA VAL A 53 -13.64 -12.99 22.66
C VAL A 53 -14.84 -13.78 22.10
N GLU A 54 -15.04 -14.95 22.70
CA GLU A 54 -16.21 -15.84 22.84
C GLU A 54 -17.02 -16.28 21.59
#